data_AF-A0A7X6Q450-F1
#
_entry.id   AF-A0A7X6Q450-F1
#
_cell.length_a   1.000
_cell.length_b   1.000
_cell.length_c   1.000
_cell.angle_alpha   90.00
_cell.angle_beta   90.00
_cell.angle_gamma   90.00
#
_symmetry.space_group_name_H-M   'P 1'
#
loop_
_entity.id
_entity.type
_entity.pdbx_description
1 polymer ?
#
loop_
_entity_poly.entity_id
_entity_poly.type
_entity_poly.pdbx_seq_one_letter_code
_entity_poly.pdbx_strand_id
1 'polypeptide(L)'
;MTKLNELWQTEAIRLKEHHHGPMDDSAYIHALRAQDLTAEEKIITRAKHLANASGLSQEITHYRSLAQYSFVILLFFAVFSGIGLAYAGLGSRSTEVNLLSAWIAILGLHALSFIIWLAFLFAPKRSERDYPLLGRAWMWLSKKLSRGPNAALVPNALFSLTRQQRSTAWLLSALSHALWLTVLVAALATMFFLLSTRRYTFVWETTILSAATLEQIAYYLG
;
A
#
# COMPACT_ATOMS: atom_id res chain seq x y z
N MET A 1 23.14 0.71 6.51
CA MET A 1 21.98 -0.21 6.50
C MET A 1 20.86 0.45 7.31
N THR A 2 19.58 0.25 6.96
CA THR A 2 18.47 0.82 7.76
C THR A 2 18.16 -0.08 8.96
N LYS A 3 17.70 0.47 10.09
CA LYS A 3 17.29 -0.33 11.27
C LYS A 3 16.23 -1.39 10.92
N LEU A 4 15.33 -1.09 9.98
CA LEU A 4 14.38 -2.08 9.44
C LEU A 4 15.08 -3.30 8.83
N ASN A 5 16.13 -3.10 8.03
CA ASN A 5 16.86 -4.21 7.41
C ASN A 5 17.57 -5.06 8.46
N GLU A 6 18.13 -4.46 9.51
CA GLU A 6 18.80 -5.17 10.61
C GLU A 6 17.82 -6.05 11.39
N LEU A 7 16.67 -5.47 11.76
CA LEU A 7 15.59 -6.22 12.42
C LEU A 7 15.05 -7.33 11.52
N TRP A 8 14.88 -7.05 10.22
CA TRP A 8 14.42 -8.04 9.24
C TRP A 8 15.39 -9.21 9.09
N GLN A 9 16.68 -8.95 8.99
CA GLN A 9 17.70 -10.00 8.99
C GLN A 9 17.66 -10.82 10.28
N THR A 10 17.52 -10.14 11.43
CA THR A 10 17.44 -10.79 12.74
C THR A 10 16.25 -11.74 12.83
N GLU A 11 15.06 -11.27 12.46
CA GLU A 11 13.87 -12.13 12.45
C GLU A 11 13.94 -13.24 11.42
N ALA A 12 14.53 -12.98 10.25
CA ALA A 12 14.67 -13.99 9.20
C ALA A 12 15.60 -15.13 9.64
N ILE A 13 16.69 -14.82 10.34
CA ILE A 13 17.55 -15.84 10.98
C ILE A 13 16.80 -16.57 12.07
N ARG A 14 16.11 -15.86 12.98
CA ARG A 14 15.31 -16.49 14.04
C ARG A 14 14.27 -17.47 13.48
N LEU A 15 13.56 -17.09 12.43
CA LEU A 15 12.59 -17.96 11.76
C LEU A 15 13.26 -19.13 11.03
N LYS A 16 14.40 -18.89 10.38
CA LYS A 16 15.14 -19.96 9.70
C LYS A 16 15.59 -21.02 10.70
N GLU A 17 16.15 -20.60 11.84
CA GLU A 17 16.59 -21.48 12.93
C GLU A 17 15.42 -22.21 13.57
N HIS A 18 14.28 -21.55 13.74
CA HIS A 18 13.05 -22.18 14.23
C HIS A 18 12.56 -23.31 13.30
N HIS A 19 12.72 -23.16 11.98
CA HIS A 19 12.24 -24.14 11.00
C HIS A 19 13.25 -25.23 10.64
N HIS A 20 14.56 -24.93 10.67
CA HIS A 20 15.61 -25.84 10.18
C HIS A 20 16.64 -26.22 11.25
N GLY A 21 16.47 -25.76 12.49
CA GLY A 21 17.42 -25.95 13.58
C GLY A 21 18.51 -24.87 13.64
N PRO A 22 19.31 -24.87 14.72
CA PRO A 22 20.36 -23.87 14.94
C PRO A 22 21.39 -23.84 13.80
N MET A 23 21.83 -22.63 13.43
CA MET A 23 22.93 -22.45 12.48
C MET A 23 24.27 -22.49 13.22
N ASP A 24 25.35 -22.94 12.55
CA ASP A 24 26.70 -22.83 13.12
C ASP A 24 27.13 -21.37 13.21
N ASP A 25 27.31 -20.90 14.44
CA ASP A 25 27.61 -19.53 14.81
C ASP A 25 28.74 -19.42 15.84
N SER A 26 29.41 -20.54 16.13
CA SER A 26 30.37 -20.68 17.24
C SER A 26 31.49 -19.64 17.17
N ALA A 27 32.06 -19.44 15.97
CA ALA A 27 33.07 -18.42 15.70
C ALA A 27 32.53 -16.99 15.91
N TYR A 28 31.29 -16.70 15.51
CA TYR A 28 30.68 -15.38 15.69
C TYR A 28 30.40 -15.08 17.16
N ILE A 29 29.86 -16.05 17.91
CA ILE A 29 29.62 -15.92 19.35
C ILE A 29 30.94 -15.67 20.09
N HIS A 30 31.99 -16.44 19.77
CA HIS A 30 33.30 -16.27 20.40
C HIS A 30 33.84 -14.85 20.18
N ALA A 31 33.79 -14.36 18.93
CA ALA A 31 34.22 -13.00 18.61
C ALA A 31 33.38 -11.91 19.30
N LEU A 32 32.06 -12.10 19.39
CA LEU A 32 31.15 -11.12 19.99
C LEU A 32 31.23 -11.06 21.52
N ARG A 33 31.63 -12.15 22.19
CA ARG A 33 31.81 -12.15 23.66
C ARG A 33 32.88 -11.17 24.12
N ALA A 34 33.95 -11.03 23.34
CA ALA A 34 35.06 -10.12 23.62
C ALA A 34 34.74 -8.64 23.35
N GLN A 35 33.60 -8.34 22.70
CA GLN A 35 33.20 -6.97 22.38
C GLN A 35 32.36 -6.37 23.50
N ASP A 36 32.60 -5.08 23.79
CA ASP A 36 31.79 -4.27 24.71
C ASP A 36 30.55 -3.75 23.99
N LEU A 37 29.61 -4.66 23.74
CA LEU A 37 28.31 -4.40 23.11
C LEU A 37 27.20 -4.88 24.03
N THR A 38 26.04 -4.22 23.96
CA THR A 38 24.83 -4.68 24.63
C THR A 38 24.37 -6.05 24.09
N ALA A 39 23.50 -6.73 24.84
CA ALA A 39 22.95 -8.01 24.40
C ALA A 39 22.16 -7.88 23.08
N GLU A 40 21.38 -6.80 22.90
CA GLU A 40 20.66 -6.54 21.65
C GLU A 40 21.61 -6.40 20.47
N GLU A 41 22.65 -5.58 20.62
CA GLU A 41 23.65 -5.35 19.56
C GLU A 41 24.39 -6.63 19.19
N LYS A 42 24.74 -7.47 20.16
CA LYS A 42 25.36 -8.79 19.91
C LYS A 42 24.43 -9.70 19.11
N ILE A 43 23.13 -9.72 19.41
CA ILE A 43 22.14 -10.53 18.67
C ILE A 43 22.00 -10.04 17.22
N ILE A 44 21.88 -8.73 17.03
CA ILE A 44 21.75 -8.13 15.69
C ILE A 44 23.02 -8.40 14.87
N THR A 45 24.21 -8.19 15.45
CA THR A 45 25.47 -8.42 14.75
C THR A 45 25.67 -9.90 14.42
N ARG A 46 25.33 -10.83 15.33
CA ARG A 46 25.31 -12.28 15.05
C ARG A 46 24.42 -12.60 13.85
N ALA A 47 23.17 -12.13 13.87
CA ALA A 47 22.22 -12.41 12.80
C ALA A 47 22.68 -11.82 11.47
N LYS A 48 23.29 -10.63 11.47
CA LYS A 48 23.89 -10.02 10.27
C LYS A 48 25.00 -10.89 9.69
N HIS A 49 25.90 -11.43 10.52
CA HIS A 49 26.95 -12.34 10.04
C HIS A 49 26.37 -13.62 9.44
N LEU A 50 25.40 -14.25 10.11
CA LEU A 50 24.72 -15.44 9.60
C LEU A 50 23.92 -15.17 8.31
N ALA A 51 23.25 -14.02 8.23
CA ALA A 51 22.49 -13.63 7.05
C ALA A 51 23.39 -13.36 5.84
N ASN A 52 24.58 -12.79 6.04
CA ASN A 52 25.57 -12.61 4.98
C ASN A 52 26.18 -13.96 4.56
N ALA A 53 26.57 -14.80 5.52
CA ALA A 53 27.17 -16.10 5.24
C ALA A 53 26.22 -17.07 4.50
N SER A 54 24.92 -16.98 4.78
CA SER A 54 23.90 -17.83 4.16
C SER A 54 23.27 -17.27 2.89
N GLY A 55 23.69 -16.08 2.42
CA GLY A 55 23.09 -15.41 1.25
C GLY A 55 21.74 -14.73 1.50
N LEU A 56 21.19 -14.85 2.71
CA LEU A 56 19.87 -14.32 3.08
C LEU A 56 19.80 -12.78 3.04
N SER A 57 20.93 -12.12 3.26
CA SER A 57 21.07 -10.66 3.15
C SER A 57 20.75 -10.15 1.74
N GLN A 58 21.25 -10.86 0.72
CA GLN A 58 21.00 -10.58 -0.68
C GLN A 58 19.55 -10.88 -1.05
N GLU A 59 19.00 -12.00 -0.57
CA GLU A 59 17.59 -12.36 -0.80
C GLU A 59 16.61 -11.35 -0.20
N ILE A 60 16.89 -10.83 1.01
CA ILE A 60 16.09 -9.75 1.62
C ILE A 60 16.14 -8.48 0.76
N THR A 61 17.32 -8.10 0.29
CA THR A 61 17.51 -6.91 -0.56
C THR A 61 16.79 -7.06 -1.91
N HIS A 62 16.88 -8.26 -2.50
CA HIS A 62 16.18 -8.59 -3.73
C HIS A 62 14.67 -8.55 -3.55
N TYR A 63 14.14 -9.20 -2.51
CA TYR A 63 12.70 -9.17 -2.20
C TYR A 63 12.20 -7.74 -1.95
N ARG A 64 12.96 -6.92 -1.22
CA ARG A 64 12.62 -5.49 -1.04
C ARG A 64 12.47 -4.77 -2.37
N SER A 65 13.39 -5.00 -3.30
CA SER A 65 13.34 -4.41 -4.65
C SER A 65 12.10 -4.89 -5.41
N LEU A 66 11.78 -6.19 -5.37
CA LEU A 66 10.57 -6.74 -5.97
C LEU A 66 9.28 -6.16 -5.36
N ALA A 67 9.27 -5.93 -4.05
CA ALA A 67 8.14 -5.30 -3.36
C ALA A 67 7.98 -3.83 -3.78
N GLN A 68 9.08 -3.10 -3.99
CA GLN A 68 9.07 -1.76 -4.56
C GLN A 68 8.56 -1.75 -6.01
N TYR A 69 9.05 -2.66 -6.86
CA TYR A 69 8.57 -2.78 -8.24
C TYR A 69 7.08 -3.15 -8.29
N SER A 70 6.63 -4.05 -7.42
CA SER A 70 5.20 -4.38 -7.29
C SER A 70 4.38 -3.14 -6.98
N PHE A 71 4.86 -2.27 -6.09
CA PHE A 71 4.18 -1.02 -5.78
C PHE A 71 4.17 -0.05 -6.97
N VAL A 72 5.29 0.09 -7.69
CA VAL A 72 5.37 0.92 -8.91
C VAL A 72 4.39 0.43 -9.99
N ILE A 73 4.27 -0.88 -10.18
CA ILE A 73 3.28 -1.48 -11.11
C ILE A 73 1.86 -1.09 -10.69
N LEU A 74 1.53 -1.17 -9.39
CA LEU A 74 0.23 -0.77 -8.90
C LEU A 74 -0.02 0.74 -9.06
N LEU A 75 0.99 1.59 -8.86
CA LEU A 75 0.91 3.03 -9.13
C LEU A 75 0.63 3.31 -10.60
N PHE A 76 1.29 2.59 -11.51
CA PHE A 76 1.01 2.69 -12.94
C PHE A 76 -0.47 2.39 -13.22
N PHE A 77 -1.01 1.27 -12.75
CA PHE A 77 -2.44 0.97 -12.90
C PHE A 77 -3.34 2.02 -12.25
N ALA A 78 -2.98 2.55 -11.08
CA ALA A 78 -3.72 3.61 -10.41
C ALA A 78 -3.82 4.89 -11.26
N VAL A 79 -2.76 5.27 -11.98
CA VAL A 79 -2.80 6.40 -12.92
C VAL A 79 -3.81 6.16 -14.03
N PHE A 80 -3.79 5.00 -14.69
CA PHE A 80 -4.77 4.68 -15.74
C PHE A 80 -6.20 4.61 -15.20
N SER A 81 -6.38 4.08 -13.99
CA SER A 81 -7.68 4.10 -13.32
C SER A 81 -8.17 5.54 -13.07
N GLY A 82 -7.29 6.45 -12.63
CA GLY A 82 -7.63 7.86 -12.44
C GLY A 82 -8.00 8.57 -13.75
N ILE A 83 -7.24 8.34 -14.82
CA ILE A 83 -7.57 8.84 -16.16
C ILE A 83 -8.95 8.33 -16.60
N GLY A 84 -9.20 7.02 -16.47
CA GLY A 84 -10.48 6.41 -16.80
C GLY A 84 -11.64 6.99 -15.99
N LEU A 85 -11.42 7.24 -14.70
CA LEU A 85 -12.41 7.86 -13.81
C LEU A 85 -12.77 9.28 -14.25
N ALA A 86 -11.79 10.09 -14.68
CA ALA A 86 -12.04 11.42 -15.20
C ALA A 86 -12.88 11.39 -16.49
N TYR A 87 -12.57 10.49 -17.43
CA TYR A 87 -13.36 10.32 -18.65
C TYR A 87 -14.79 9.84 -18.37
N ALA A 88 -14.96 8.94 -17.40
CA ALA A 88 -16.29 8.48 -16.97
C ALA A 88 -17.09 9.63 -16.34
N GLY A 89 -16.46 10.45 -15.49
CA GLY A 89 -17.10 11.57 -14.81
C GLY A 89 -17.51 12.72 -15.74
N LEU A 90 -16.75 12.98 -16.80
CA LEU A 90 -17.07 14.05 -17.76
C LEU A 90 -18.09 13.64 -18.83
N GLY A 91 -18.56 12.38 -18.86
CA GLY A 91 -19.44 11.88 -19.90
C GLY A 91 -18.71 11.76 -21.24
N SER A 92 -18.35 10.54 -21.64
CA SER A 92 -17.37 10.32 -22.72
C SER A 92 -17.75 10.86 -24.12
N ARG A 93 -18.98 11.35 -24.31
CA ARG A 93 -19.51 11.84 -25.60
C ARG A 93 -20.43 13.08 -25.55
N SER A 94 -20.75 13.63 -24.38
CA SER A 94 -21.56 14.85 -24.28
C SER A 94 -20.67 16.07 -23.99
N THR A 95 -21.00 17.22 -24.57
CA THR A 95 -20.45 18.51 -24.14
C THR A 95 -21.06 18.97 -22.82
N GLU A 96 -22.22 18.42 -22.46
CA GLU A 96 -22.88 18.62 -21.19
C GLU A 96 -22.31 17.68 -20.13
N VAL A 97 -21.80 18.28 -19.05
CA VAL A 97 -21.23 17.59 -17.90
C VAL A 97 -22.16 17.81 -16.72
N ASN A 98 -22.73 16.72 -16.22
CA ASN A 98 -23.46 16.76 -14.95
C ASN A 98 -22.45 16.90 -13.79
N LEU A 99 -22.48 18.05 -13.12
CA LEU A 99 -21.50 18.35 -12.07
C LEU A 99 -21.63 17.39 -10.88
N LEU A 100 -22.85 17.03 -10.49
CA LEU A 100 -23.10 16.10 -9.39
C LEU A 100 -22.56 14.70 -9.73
N SER A 101 -22.83 14.21 -10.94
CA SER A 101 -22.30 12.93 -11.40
C SER A 101 -20.77 12.92 -11.49
N ALA A 102 -20.15 14.01 -11.95
CA ALA A 102 -18.70 14.16 -11.99
C ALA A 102 -18.09 14.13 -10.57
N TRP A 103 -18.73 14.79 -9.61
CA TRP A 103 -18.30 14.77 -8.20
C TRP A 103 -18.47 13.39 -7.57
N ILE A 104 -19.60 12.73 -7.78
CA ILE A 104 -19.82 11.37 -7.28
C ILE A 104 -18.83 10.39 -7.90
N ALA A 105 -18.52 10.52 -9.20
CA ALA A 105 -17.54 9.67 -9.86
C ALA A 105 -16.15 9.82 -9.21
N ILE A 106 -15.69 11.05 -8.98
CA ILE A 106 -14.35 11.29 -8.44
C ILE A 106 -14.27 11.12 -6.94
N LEU A 107 -15.22 11.64 -6.16
CA LEU A 107 -15.16 11.65 -4.71
C LEU A 107 -15.91 10.49 -4.09
N GLY A 108 -16.97 9.98 -4.73
CA GLY A 108 -17.81 8.92 -4.17
C GLY A 108 -17.04 7.62 -3.95
N LEU A 109 -16.25 7.21 -4.94
CA LEU A 109 -15.39 6.01 -4.81
C LEU A 109 -14.34 6.19 -3.71
N HIS A 110 -13.70 7.36 -3.65
CA HIS A 110 -12.68 7.66 -2.63
C HIS A 110 -13.27 7.75 -1.23
N ALA A 111 -14.43 8.39 -1.07
CA ALA A 111 -15.17 8.46 0.18
C ALA A 111 -15.62 7.07 0.65
N LEU A 112 -16.15 6.23 -0.26
CA LEU A 112 -16.50 4.85 0.06
C LEU A 112 -15.26 4.06 0.49
N SER A 113 -14.15 4.20 -0.22
CA SER A 113 -12.89 3.53 0.14
C SER A 113 -12.38 3.97 1.52
N PHE A 114 -12.55 5.25 1.87
CA PHE A 114 -12.18 5.81 3.17
C PHE A 114 -13.08 5.30 4.30
N ILE A 115 -14.40 5.22 4.08
CA ILE A 115 -15.34 4.64 5.04
C ILE A 115 -15.02 3.16 5.28
N ILE A 116 -14.79 2.39 4.22
CA ILE A 116 -14.36 1.00 4.33
C ILE A 116 -13.07 0.93 5.14
N TRP A 117 -12.08 1.77 4.84
CA TRP A 117 -10.84 1.81 5.59
C TRP A 117 -11.05 2.12 7.09
N LEU A 118 -11.93 3.06 7.42
CA LEU A 118 -12.26 3.40 8.80
C LEU A 118 -12.88 2.21 9.54
N ALA A 119 -13.76 1.44 8.89
CA ALA A 119 -14.31 0.20 9.46
C ALA A 119 -13.20 -0.84 9.72
N PHE A 120 -12.26 -1.01 8.78
CA PHE A 120 -11.11 -1.92 8.93
C PHE A 120 -10.04 -1.44 9.93
N LEU A 121 -10.06 -0.17 10.32
CA LEU A 121 -9.17 0.34 11.36
C LEU A 121 -9.48 -0.32 12.71
N PHE A 122 -10.77 -0.45 13.03
CA PHE A 122 -11.27 -1.01 14.29
C PHE A 122 -11.53 -2.52 14.23
N ALA A 123 -11.56 -3.12 13.03
CA ALA A 123 -11.75 -4.55 12.88
C ALA A 123 -10.54 -5.36 13.40
N PRO A 124 -10.76 -6.45 14.17
CA PRO A 124 -9.69 -7.33 14.61
C PRO A 124 -9.04 -8.05 13.42
N LYS A 125 -7.71 -7.94 13.30
CA LYS A 125 -6.93 -8.51 12.19
C LYS A 125 -6.38 -9.88 12.58
N ARG A 126 -7.08 -10.95 12.21
CA ARG A 126 -6.75 -12.34 12.56
C ARG A 126 -5.98 -13.04 11.43
N SER A 127 -6.26 -12.70 10.17
CA SER A 127 -5.71 -13.30 8.96
C SER A 127 -5.28 -12.25 7.92
N GLU A 128 -4.47 -12.65 6.94
CA GLU A 128 -4.12 -11.82 5.78
C GLU A 128 -5.34 -11.39 4.96
N ARG A 129 -6.42 -12.17 5.01
CA ARG A 129 -7.68 -11.87 4.33
C ARG A 129 -8.40 -10.64 4.89
N ASP A 130 -8.07 -10.26 6.14
CA ASP A 130 -8.69 -9.15 6.84
C ASP A 130 -8.07 -7.79 6.44
N TYR A 131 -7.04 -7.80 5.59
CA TYR A 131 -6.43 -6.59 5.06
C TYR A 131 -7.16 -6.08 3.80
N PRO A 132 -7.13 -4.75 3.56
CA PRO A 132 -7.70 -4.14 2.36
C PRO A 132 -7.18 -4.77 1.06
N LEU A 133 -8.04 -4.80 0.04
CA LEU A 133 -7.78 -5.46 -1.26
C LEU A 133 -6.45 -5.03 -1.90
N LEU A 134 -6.13 -3.73 -1.87
CA LEU A 134 -4.90 -3.19 -2.47
C LEU A 134 -3.63 -3.65 -1.73
N GLY A 135 -3.68 -3.71 -0.39
CA GLY A 135 -2.59 -4.29 0.40
C GLY A 135 -2.36 -5.76 0.07
N ARG A 136 -3.45 -6.53 -0.07
CA ARG A 136 -3.39 -7.94 -0.49
C ARG A 136 -2.87 -8.10 -1.92
N ALA A 137 -3.26 -7.22 -2.84
CA ALA A 137 -2.77 -7.22 -4.22
C ALA A 137 -1.26 -6.96 -4.26
N TRP A 138 -0.77 -6.01 -3.48
CA TRP A 138 0.66 -5.73 -3.35
C TRP A 138 1.45 -6.93 -2.78
N MET A 139 0.94 -7.56 -1.71
CA MET A 139 1.57 -8.78 -1.16
C MET A 139 1.60 -9.92 -2.17
N TRP A 140 0.47 -10.16 -2.84
CA TRP A 140 0.33 -11.19 -3.85
C TRP A 140 1.32 -10.97 -5.00
N LEU A 141 1.43 -9.73 -5.50
CA LEU A 141 2.35 -9.39 -6.59
C LEU A 141 3.81 -9.54 -6.16
N SER A 142 4.15 -9.05 -4.97
CA SER A 142 5.50 -9.18 -4.40
C SER A 142 5.90 -10.65 -4.23
N LYS A 143 4.97 -11.50 -3.76
CA LYS A 143 5.16 -12.95 -3.65
C LYS A 143 5.24 -13.63 -5.00
N LYS A 144 4.44 -13.21 -5.98
CA LYS A 144 4.41 -13.78 -7.33
C LYS A 144 5.71 -13.52 -8.09
N LEU A 145 6.35 -12.37 -7.84
CA LEU A 145 7.63 -12.01 -8.43
C LEU A 145 8.82 -12.66 -7.70
N SER A 146 8.70 -12.92 -6.40
CA SER A 146 9.73 -13.58 -5.59
C SER A 146 9.90 -15.04 -6.01
N ARG A 147 11.15 -15.43 -6.31
CA ARG A 147 11.55 -16.82 -6.61
C ARG A 147 12.80 -17.16 -5.82
N GLY A 148 12.93 -18.41 -5.39
CA GLY A 148 14.10 -18.91 -4.66
C GLY A 148 13.75 -19.77 -3.45
N PRO A 149 14.76 -20.36 -2.80
CA PRO A 149 14.58 -21.30 -1.69
C PRO A 149 13.93 -20.64 -0.46
N ASN A 150 14.25 -19.36 -0.20
CA ASN A 150 13.71 -18.61 0.93
C ASN A 150 12.59 -17.63 0.53
N ALA A 151 11.96 -17.83 -0.63
CA ALA A 151 10.95 -16.91 -1.16
C ALA A 151 9.72 -16.74 -0.25
N ALA A 152 9.42 -17.71 0.61
CA ALA A 152 8.40 -17.61 1.66
C ALA A 152 8.97 -17.09 2.99
N LEU A 153 10.19 -17.48 3.36
CA LEU A 153 10.82 -17.10 4.63
C LEU A 153 10.99 -15.59 4.76
N VAL A 154 11.52 -14.94 3.72
CA VAL A 154 11.83 -13.50 3.71
C VAL A 154 10.57 -12.63 3.95
N PRO A 155 9.47 -12.76 3.18
CA PRO A 155 8.24 -12.02 3.47
C PRO A 155 7.65 -12.38 4.83
N ASN A 156 7.69 -13.65 5.24
CA ASN A 156 7.17 -14.06 6.55
C ASN A 156 7.92 -13.37 7.71
N ALA A 157 9.24 -13.19 7.58
CA ALA A 157 10.03 -12.44 8.57
C ALA A 157 9.60 -10.97 8.66
N LEU A 158 9.36 -10.31 7.52
CA LEU A 158 8.86 -8.93 7.50
C LEU A 158 7.48 -8.80 8.16
N PHE A 159 6.57 -9.71 7.82
CA PHE A 159 5.22 -9.69 8.39
C PHE A 159 5.18 -10.13 9.84
N SER A 160 6.06 -11.02 10.28
CA SER A 160 6.24 -11.35 11.69
C SER A 160 6.67 -10.11 12.49
N LEU A 161 7.69 -9.38 12.04
CA LEU A 161 8.14 -8.14 12.69
C LEU A 161 7.05 -7.08 12.77
N THR A 162 6.42 -6.79 11.63
CA THR A 162 5.39 -5.75 11.58
C THR A 162 4.15 -6.14 12.38
N ARG A 163 3.86 -7.44 12.52
CA ARG A 163 2.75 -7.93 13.35
C ARG A 163 3.08 -7.82 14.84
N GLN A 164 4.29 -8.18 15.24
CA GLN A 164 4.77 -8.02 16.62
C GLN A 164 4.70 -6.54 17.06
N GLN A 165 5.08 -5.63 16.16
CA GLN A 165 5.02 -4.18 16.40
C GLN A 165 3.65 -3.54 16.11
N ARG A 166 2.61 -4.34 15.83
CA ARG A 166 1.25 -3.87 15.45
C ARG A 166 1.23 -2.84 14.30
N SER A 167 2.24 -2.87 13.45
CA SER A 167 2.50 -1.91 12.37
C SER A 167 2.07 -2.41 10.98
N THR A 168 1.74 -3.72 10.83
CA THR A 168 1.29 -4.27 9.54
C THR A 168 0.08 -3.51 8.97
N ALA A 169 -0.87 -3.16 9.83
CA ALA A 169 -2.04 -2.37 9.44
C ALA A 169 -1.64 -0.99 8.89
N TRP A 170 -0.70 -0.31 9.54
CA TRP A 170 -0.24 1.01 9.14
C TRP A 170 0.52 0.96 7.82
N LEU A 171 1.40 -0.02 7.64
CA LEU A 171 2.12 -0.23 6.38
C LEU A 171 1.15 -0.41 5.20
N LEU A 172 0.19 -1.33 5.31
CA LEU A 172 -0.76 -1.61 4.24
C LEU A 172 -1.76 -0.47 4.04
N SER A 173 -2.09 0.25 5.11
CA SER A 173 -2.92 1.45 5.02
C SER A 173 -2.20 2.54 4.26
N ALA A 174 -0.92 2.80 4.55
CA ALA A 174 -0.13 3.81 3.84
C ALA A 174 0.00 3.49 2.34
N LEU A 175 0.27 2.22 1.99
CA LEU A 175 0.30 1.76 0.60
C LEU A 175 -1.04 1.98 -0.10
N SER A 176 -2.15 1.61 0.56
CA SER A 176 -3.49 1.77 -0.01
C SER A 176 -3.86 3.24 -0.22
N HIS A 177 -3.54 4.11 0.74
CA HIS A 177 -3.80 5.56 0.61
C HIS A 177 -2.94 6.20 -0.47
N ALA A 178 -1.67 5.80 -0.60
CA ALA A 178 -0.82 6.28 -1.68
C ALA A 178 -1.38 5.92 -3.06
N LEU A 179 -1.95 4.71 -3.22
CA LEU A 179 -2.62 4.31 -4.46
C LEU A 179 -3.90 5.12 -4.71
N TRP A 180 -4.77 5.27 -3.71
CA TRP A 180 -5.99 6.09 -3.84
C TRP A 180 -5.70 7.56 -4.13
N LEU A 181 -4.70 8.13 -3.48
CA LEU A 181 -4.23 9.48 -3.74
C LEU A 181 -3.71 9.60 -5.18
N THR A 182 -2.98 8.61 -5.67
CA THR A 182 -2.51 8.58 -7.06
C THR A 182 -3.67 8.53 -8.05
N VAL A 183 -4.70 7.71 -7.81
CA VAL A 183 -5.94 7.70 -8.61
C VAL A 183 -6.59 9.09 -8.60
N LEU A 184 -6.72 9.71 -7.42
CA LEU A 184 -7.36 11.03 -7.28
C LEU A 184 -6.59 12.11 -8.04
N VAL A 185 -5.28 12.19 -7.82
CA VAL A 185 -4.41 13.19 -8.47
C VAL A 185 -4.42 13.01 -9.98
N ALA A 186 -4.34 11.77 -10.48
CA ALA A 186 -4.42 11.49 -11.92
C ALA A 186 -5.78 11.89 -12.51
N ALA A 187 -6.88 11.62 -11.80
CA ALA A 187 -8.22 12.02 -12.21
C ALA A 187 -8.37 13.55 -12.27
N LEU A 188 -7.93 14.26 -11.23
CA LEU A 188 -7.97 15.72 -11.16
C LEU A 188 -7.11 16.37 -12.23
N ALA A 189 -5.88 15.89 -12.44
CA ALA A 189 -5.01 16.40 -13.50
C ALA A 189 -5.60 16.18 -14.90
N THR A 190 -6.20 15.01 -15.13
CA THR A 190 -6.87 14.69 -16.40
C THR A 190 -8.09 15.58 -16.62
N MET A 191 -8.94 15.76 -15.62
CA MET A 191 -10.07 16.67 -15.71
C MET A 191 -9.61 18.11 -15.98
N PHE A 192 -8.62 18.61 -15.25
CA PHE A 192 -8.07 19.93 -15.47
C PHE A 192 -7.62 20.11 -16.93
N PHE A 193 -6.87 19.15 -17.46
CA PHE A 193 -6.43 19.16 -18.85
C PHE A 193 -7.61 19.15 -19.85
N LEU A 194 -8.61 18.29 -19.63
CA LEU A 194 -9.77 18.20 -20.52
C LEU A 194 -10.62 19.48 -20.47
N LEU A 195 -10.89 20.02 -19.28
CA LEU A 195 -11.64 21.26 -19.10
C LEU A 195 -10.90 22.47 -19.67
N SER A 196 -9.56 22.47 -19.68
CA SER A 196 -8.76 23.53 -20.29
C SER A 196 -8.72 23.48 -21.82
N THR A 197 -8.98 22.32 -22.42
CA THR A 197 -8.84 22.11 -23.87
C THR A 197 -10.17 21.98 -24.61
N ARG A 198 -11.27 21.78 -23.86
CA ARG A 198 -12.61 21.57 -24.42
C ARG A 198 -13.62 22.49 -23.76
N ARG A 199 -14.58 22.96 -24.55
CA ARG A 199 -15.74 23.69 -24.04
C ARG A 199 -16.76 22.70 -23.50
N TYR A 200 -16.94 22.69 -22.18
CA TYR A 200 -17.99 21.93 -21.50
C TYR A 200 -19.08 22.88 -21.01
N THR A 201 -20.32 22.43 -21.08
CA THR A 201 -21.48 23.08 -20.45
C THR A 201 -21.77 22.31 -19.16
N PHE A 202 -21.69 22.98 -18.02
CA PHE A 202 -22.02 22.33 -16.74
C PHE A 202 -23.52 22.41 -16.51
N VAL A 203 -24.15 21.26 -16.33
CA VAL A 203 -25.57 21.17 -16.03
C VAL A 203 -25.77 20.59 -14.64
N TRP A 204 -26.75 21.11 -13.91
CA TRP A 204 -27.18 20.60 -12.61
C TRP A 204 -28.48 19.81 -12.81
N GLU A 205 -28.39 18.70 -13.54
CA GLU A 205 -29.54 17.80 -13.70
C GLU A 205 -29.61 16.88 -12.49
N THR A 206 -30.65 17.03 -11.67
CA THR A 206 -31.00 15.98 -10.71
C THR A 206 -32.33 15.38 -11.15
N THR A 207 -32.41 14.06 -11.28
CA THR A 207 -33.67 13.38 -11.63
C THR A 207 -34.73 13.55 -10.52
N ILE A 208 -34.31 14.00 -9.33
CA ILE A 208 -35.14 14.12 -8.12
C ILE A 208 -35.61 15.57 -7.88
N LEU A 209 -34.80 16.58 -8.24
CA LEU A 209 -35.16 18.00 -8.17
C LEU A 209 -34.93 18.69 -9.52
N SER A 210 -36.02 19.18 -10.10
CA SER A 210 -35.92 20.10 -11.24
C SER A 210 -35.25 21.41 -10.80
N ALA A 211 -34.61 22.11 -11.74
CA ALA A 211 -34.03 23.43 -11.48
C ALA A 211 -35.05 24.40 -10.87
N ALA A 212 -36.33 24.31 -11.30
CA ALA A 212 -37.43 25.10 -10.75
C ALA A 212 -37.72 24.79 -9.27
N THR A 213 -37.56 23.54 -8.84
CA THR A 213 -37.74 23.14 -7.44
C THR A 213 -36.61 23.69 -6.56
N LEU A 214 -35.39 23.72 -7.08
CA LEU A 214 -34.23 24.32 -6.40
C LEU A 214 -34.36 25.84 -6.29
N GLU A 215 -34.81 26.53 -7.35
CA GLU A 215 -35.11 27.96 -7.29
C GLU A 215 -36.22 28.28 -6.29
N GLN A 216 -37.28 27.48 -6.23
CA GLN A 216 -38.32 27.63 -5.21
C GLN A 216 -37.78 27.44 -3.80
N ILE A 217 -36.99 26.41 -3.55
CA ILE A 217 -36.39 26.17 -2.22
C ILE A 217 -35.44 27.31 -1.83
N ALA A 218 -34.61 27.79 -2.76
CA ALA A 218 -33.74 28.94 -2.52
C ALA A 218 -34.55 30.21 -2.21
N TYR A 219 -35.62 30.47 -2.97
CA TYR A 219 -36.54 31.59 -2.73
C TYR A 219 -37.21 31.52 -1.35
N TYR A 220 -37.52 30.32 -0.86
CA TYR A 220 -38.09 30.13 0.49
C TYR A 220 -37.06 30.17 1.61
N LEU A 221 -35.78 29.91 1.34
CA LEU A 221 -34.70 29.90 2.34
C LEU A 221 -33.96 31.23 2.48
N GLY A 222 -34.12 32.16 1.53
CA GLY A 222 -33.54 33.51 1.56
C GLY A 222 -32.25 33.64 0.78
#